data_AF-A0A642CA64-F1
#
_entry.id   AF-A0A642CA64-F1
#
_cell.length_a   1.000
_cell.length_b   1.000
_cell.length_c   1.000
_cell.angle_alpha   90.00
_cell.angle_beta   90.00
_cell.angle_gamma   90.00
#
_symmetry.space_group_name_H-M   'P 1'
#
loop_
_entity.id
_entity.type
_entity.pdbx_description
1 polymer ?
#
loop_
_entity_poly.entity_id
_entity_poly.type
_entity_poly.pdbx_seq_one_letter_code
_entity_poly.pdbx_strand_id
1 'polypeptide(L)'
;MKSKILLAVALLLAISTTSVWAADSSEKTNQKTGSYTNEDVWAAYEGFNNTLLDPDKYIYKTTSAYEQAVDRGHGAAAIWCQPIYWDMSMNAYKLAKAQKDKKKRAYYKELCEKIFAGNKAQYCHFDFDNNNENTGWFIYDDIMWWTISLARAYELFGVDEYLKLSEESFSRVWYGSKKVGDTGSYDKENGGMFWQWQPIHNPKPNRPGDGKMACINFPTVVAALTLYNNVPKKRKESTEESPKYQTREQYLAKGKEIYEWGVENLLDKKTGRIADSRHGNGKP
;
A
#
# COMPACT_ATOMS: atom_id res chain seq x y z
N MET A 1 -24.67 66.30 24.41
CA MET A 1 -25.13 65.11 25.15
C MET A 1 -25.30 63.95 24.18
N LYS A 2 -24.51 62.87 24.34
CA LYS A 2 -24.67 61.49 23.80
C LYS A 2 -24.80 61.35 22.27
N SER A 3 -24.08 60.51 21.51
CA SER A 3 -23.28 59.32 21.79
C SER A 3 -22.52 58.93 20.49
N LYS A 4 -21.19 58.71 20.61
CA LYS A 4 -20.34 57.59 20.13
C LYS A 4 -20.62 56.93 18.75
N ILE A 5 -19.69 56.48 17.90
CA ILE A 5 -18.21 56.46 17.76
C ILE A 5 -17.93 55.62 16.48
N LEU A 6 -16.96 56.05 15.64
CA LEU A 6 -16.07 55.31 14.70
C LEU A 6 -16.66 54.39 13.59
N LEU A 7 -15.99 54.11 12.46
CA LEU A 7 -14.56 54.06 12.13
C LEU A 7 -14.36 54.19 10.59
N ALA A 8 -13.22 54.75 10.17
CA ALA A 8 -12.81 55.00 8.77
C ALA A 8 -12.18 53.77 8.09
N VAL A 9 -12.33 53.62 6.76
CA VAL A 9 -11.31 53.06 5.84
C VAL A 9 -11.50 53.65 4.43
N ALA A 10 -10.42 54.19 3.88
CA ALA A 10 -10.30 54.69 2.51
C ALA A 10 -9.80 53.59 1.57
N LEU A 11 -10.29 53.55 0.33
CA LEU A 11 -9.61 52.88 -0.79
C LEU A 11 -9.97 53.59 -2.10
N LEU A 12 -8.96 54.24 -2.68
CA LEU A 12 -9.00 54.83 -4.02
C LEU A 12 -8.35 53.85 -5.00
N LEU A 13 -9.06 53.62 -6.11
CA LEU A 13 -8.61 52.89 -7.28
C LEU A 13 -7.42 53.57 -7.97
N ALA A 14 -6.51 52.75 -8.51
CA ALA A 14 -5.72 53.13 -9.67
C ALA A 14 -5.62 51.94 -10.64
N ILE A 15 -6.07 52.20 -11.87
CA ILE A 15 -5.97 51.36 -13.06
C ILE A 15 -4.52 51.42 -13.56
N SER A 16 -3.95 50.29 -13.99
CA SER A 16 -2.89 50.33 -15.00
C SER A 16 -2.89 49.08 -15.88
N THR A 17 -2.62 49.35 -17.15
CA THR A 17 -2.76 48.53 -18.34
C THR A 17 -1.55 47.62 -18.59
N THR A 18 -1.81 46.61 -19.42
CA THR A 18 -0.93 45.58 -19.97
C THR A 18 0.46 46.03 -20.45
N SER A 19 1.47 45.21 -20.13
CA SER A 19 2.65 44.99 -20.99
C SER A 19 3.08 43.53 -20.88
N VAL A 20 3.02 42.82 -22.02
CA VAL A 20 3.60 41.50 -22.21
C VAL A 20 5.11 41.60 -22.06
N TRP A 21 5.67 40.92 -21.06
CA TRP A 21 7.08 40.54 -21.04
C TRP A 21 7.13 39.02 -21.04
N ALA A 22 7.72 38.48 -22.11
CA ALA A 22 8.11 37.09 -22.20
C ALA A 22 9.01 36.77 -20.99
N ALA A 23 8.53 35.94 -20.08
CA ALA A 23 9.39 35.32 -19.09
C ALA A 23 10.19 34.25 -19.83
N ASP A 24 11.43 34.61 -20.15
CA ASP A 24 12.49 33.73 -20.60
C ASP A 24 12.58 32.57 -19.59
N SER A 25 11.96 31.43 -19.89
CA SER A 25 12.00 30.24 -19.04
C SER A 25 13.33 29.53 -19.26
N SER A 26 14.42 30.21 -18.88
CA SER A 26 15.75 29.62 -18.77
C SER A 26 16.21 29.60 -17.32
N GLU A 27 15.34 29.22 -16.39
CA GLU A 27 15.83 28.58 -15.18
C GLU A 27 16.30 27.17 -15.56
N LYS A 28 17.53 27.11 -16.09
CA LYS A 28 18.37 25.93 -15.95
C LYS A 28 18.48 25.69 -14.46
N THR A 29 17.62 24.82 -13.93
CA THR A 29 17.89 24.17 -12.67
C THR A 29 19.27 23.53 -12.82
N ASN A 30 20.25 24.14 -12.17
CA ASN A 30 21.51 23.47 -11.84
C ASN A 30 21.12 22.30 -10.91
N GLN A 31 20.62 21.21 -11.50
CA GLN A 31 20.69 19.90 -10.86
C GLN A 31 22.17 19.70 -10.61
N LYS A 32 22.57 19.85 -9.34
CA LYS A 32 23.83 19.30 -8.87
C LYS A 32 23.80 17.83 -9.27
N THR A 33 24.55 17.47 -10.31
CA THR A 33 24.81 16.10 -10.73
C THR A 33 25.78 15.46 -9.74
N GLY A 34 25.45 15.50 -8.44
CA GLY A 34 26.06 14.61 -7.47
C GLY A 34 25.45 13.24 -7.72
N SER A 35 26.21 12.34 -8.34
CA SER A 35 25.79 10.94 -8.43
C SER A 35 25.76 10.38 -7.01
N TYR A 36 24.60 9.92 -6.56
CA TYR A 36 24.49 9.16 -5.32
C TYR A 36 25.31 7.86 -5.43
N THR A 37 25.90 7.42 -4.32
CA THR A 37 26.63 6.14 -4.24
C THR A 37 25.86 5.09 -3.43
N ASN A 38 26.37 3.86 -3.38
CA ASN A 38 25.77 2.83 -2.53
C ASN A 38 25.93 3.16 -1.05
N GLU A 39 26.99 3.87 -0.66
CA GLU A 39 27.20 4.36 0.69
C GLU A 39 26.10 5.35 1.10
N ASP A 40 25.65 6.23 0.19
CA ASP A 40 24.51 7.11 0.44
C ASP A 40 23.21 6.32 0.65
N VAL A 41 22.99 5.27 -0.15
CA VAL A 41 21.82 4.37 -0.01
C VAL A 41 21.84 3.65 1.34
N TRP A 42 23.01 3.15 1.76
CA TRP A 42 23.16 2.51 3.06
C TRP A 42 22.93 3.48 4.21
N ALA A 43 23.54 4.68 4.16
CA ALA A 43 23.36 5.70 5.17
C ALA A 43 21.88 6.10 5.31
N ALA A 44 21.17 6.24 4.20
CA ALA A 44 19.74 6.57 4.22
C ALA A 44 18.89 5.47 4.88
N TYR A 45 19.07 4.21 4.48
CA TYR A 45 18.25 3.12 5.03
C TYR A 45 18.61 2.78 6.48
N GLU A 46 19.89 2.79 6.84
CA GLU A 46 20.34 2.56 8.21
C GLU A 46 19.90 3.72 9.12
N GLY A 47 19.97 4.97 8.65
CA GLY A 47 19.42 6.12 9.37
C GLY A 47 17.90 6.05 9.56
N PHE A 48 17.17 5.58 8.55
CA PHE A 48 15.72 5.32 8.64
C PHE A 48 15.41 4.29 9.72
N ASN A 49 16.08 3.13 9.71
CA ASN A 49 15.89 2.09 10.72
C ASN A 49 16.27 2.59 12.12
N ASN A 50 17.41 3.25 12.28
CA ASN A 50 17.85 3.79 13.57
C ASN A 50 16.87 4.81 14.18
N THR A 51 16.08 5.47 13.35
CA THR A 51 15.11 6.48 13.78
C THR A 51 13.73 5.90 14.03
N LEU A 52 13.27 5.01 13.14
CA LEU A 52 11.86 4.63 13.04
C LEU A 52 11.58 3.15 13.31
N LEU A 53 12.56 2.25 13.23
CA LEU A 53 12.33 0.86 13.61
C LEU A 53 12.35 0.73 15.13
N ASP A 54 11.26 0.22 15.71
CA ASP A 54 11.24 -0.15 17.12
C ASP A 54 12.15 -1.38 17.34
N PRO A 55 13.23 -1.29 18.14
CA PRO A 55 14.20 -2.38 18.28
C PRO A 55 13.70 -3.54 19.14
N ASP A 56 12.62 -3.35 19.90
CA ASP A 56 12.03 -4.38 20.77
C ASP A 56 10.95 -5.16 20.00
N LYS A 57 10.07 -4.45 19.29
CA LYS A 57 8.96 -5.05 18.54
C LYS A 57 9.26 -5.36 17.09
N TYR A 58 10.29 -4.73 16.49
CA TYR A 58 10.60 -4.83 15.06
C TYR A 58 9.43 -4.45 14.14
N ILE A 59 8.66 -3.44 14.55
CA ILE A 59 7.69 -2.75 13.69
C ILE A 59 8.05 -1.26 13.62
N TYR A 60 7.63 -0.59 12.56
CA TYR A 60 8.02 0.81 12.36
C TYR A 60 7.10 1.78 13.07
N LYS A 61 7.69 2.85 13.59
CA LYS A 61 7.01 3.99 14.20
C LYS A 61 6.45 4.93 13.14
N THR A 62 5.39 5.64 13.48
CA THR A 62 4.75 6.64 12.62
C THR A 62 5.61 7.89 12.46
N THR A 63 6.30 8.32 13.53
CA THR A 63 7.21 9.47 13.53
C THR A 63 8.34 9.26 14.54
N SER A 64 9.38 10.09 14.48
CA SER A 64 10.50 10.10 15.44
C SER A 64 10.14 10.68 16.82
N ALA A 65 8.93 11.25 16.99
CA ALA A 65 8.48 11.78 18.27
C ALA A 65 8.09 10.69 19.28
N TYR A 66 7.82 9.47 18.79
CA TYR A 66 7.52 8.33 19.64
C TYR A 66 8.80 7.57 19.99
N GLU A 67 8.89 7.15 21.25
CA GLU A 67 9.96 6.28 21.72
C GLU A 67 9.77 4.85 21.17
N GLN A 68 8.52 4.36 21.15
CA GLN A 68 8.14 3.00 20.79
C GLN A 68 6.94 2.95 19.83
N ALA A 69 6.80 1.84 19.09
CA ALA A 69 5.65 1.53 18.27
C ALA A 69 4.67 0.63 19.03
N VAL A 70 3.78 1.20 19.84
CA VAL A 70 2.86 0.40 20.67
C VAL A 70 1.71 -0.16 19.84
N ASP A 71 0.86 0.69 19.26
CA ASP A 71 -0.28 0.29 18.43
C ASP A 71 -0.87 1.46 17.60
N ARG A 72 -2.08 1.28 17.06
CA ARG A 72 -2.80 2.27 16.24
C ARG A 72 -3.25 3.44 17.12
N GLY A 73 -2.42 4.48 17.17
CA GLY A 73 -2.65 5.70 17.96
C GLY A 73 -1.52 5.97 18.96
N HIS A 74 -0.74 4.94 19.28
CA HIS A 74 0.38 5.01 20.21
C HIS A 74 1.70 4.67 19.51
N GLY A 75 1.99 5.38 18.42
CA GLY A 75 3.31 5.42 17.82
C GLY A 75 3.58 4.40 16.72
N ALA A 76 2.78 3.34 16.53
CA ALA A 76 2.96 2.45 15.38
C ALA A 76 2.56 3.14 14.07
N ALA A 77 3.35 2.94 13.00
CA ALA A 77 2.96 3.38 11.67
C ALA A 77 1.70 2.64 11.18
N ALA A 78 0.97 3.27 10.26
CA ALA A 78 -0.23 2.67 9.65
C ALA A 78 0.08 1.28 9.09
N ILE A 79 -0.89 0.36 9.21
CA ILE A 79 -0.70 -1.06 8.91
C ILE A 79 -0.27 -1.33 7.46
N TRP A 80 -0.72 -0.52 6.50
CA TRP A 80 -0.29 -0.63 5.09
C TRP A 80 1.11 -0.08 4.84
N CYS A 81 1.66 0.78 5.69
CA CYS A 81 3.04 1.26 5.56
C CYS A 81 4.05 0.19 5.99
N GLN A 82 3.70 -0.62 7.00
CA GLN A 82 4.57 -1.70 7.50
C GLN A 82 5.08 -2.66 6.41
N PRO A 83 4.26 -3.20 5.49
CA PRO A 83 4.75 -4.07 4.42
C PRO A 83 5.67 -3.33 3.45
N ILE A 84 5.45 -2.03 3.20
CA ILE A 84 6.36 -1.20 2.38
C ILE A 84 7.73 -1.07 3.05
N TYR A 85 7.76 -0.87 4.37
CA TYR A 85 9.03 -0.83 5.11
C TYR A 85 9.72 -2.20 5.16
N TRP A 86 8.96 -3.29 5.19
CA TRP A 86 9.51 -4.63 5.05
C TRP A 86 10.10 -4.87 3.65
N ASP A 87 9.43 -4.39 2.59
CA ASP A 87 9.96 -4.36 1.22
C ASP A 87 11.29 -3.58 1.14
N MET A 88 11.46 -2.49 1.89
CA MET A 88 12.73 -1.77 1.97
C MET A 88 13.85 -2.65 2.56
N SER A 89 13.55 -3.46 3.60
CA SER A 89 14.50 -4.43 4.15
C SER A 89 14.86 -5.53 3.16
N MET A 90 13.88 -6.03 2.40
CA MET A 90 14.12 -6.98 1.32
C MET A 90 14.98 -6.38 0.19
N ASN A 91 14.80 -5.09 -0.11
CA ASN A 91 15.63 -4.37 -1.08
C ASN A 91 17.07 -4.21 -0.57
N ALA A 92 17.26 -3.91 0.71
CA ALA A 92 18.57 -3.91 1.35
C ALA A 92 19.25 -5.29 1.27
N TYR A 93 18.53 -6.38 1.54
CA TYR A 93 19.05 -7.74 1.33
C TYR A 93 19.48 -7.98 -0.14
N LYS A 94 18.64 -7.57 -1.12
CA LYS A 94 18.96 -7.70 -2.55
C LYS A 94 20.20 -6.90 -2.93
N LEU A 95 20.34 -5.67 -2.44
CA LEU A 95 21.52 -4.82 -2.67
C LEU A 95 22.79 -5.46 -2.10
N ALA A 96 22.75 -5.93 -0.85
CA ALA A 96 23.88 -6.62 -0.23
C ALA A 96 24.29 -7.89 -1.01
N LYS A 97 23.30 -8.63 -1.52
CA LYS A 97 23.54 -9.79 -2.40
C LYS A 97 24.20 -9.37 -3.71
N ALA A 98 23.74 -8.29 -4.35
CA ALA A 98 24.33 -7.77 -5.60
C ALA A 98 25.78 -7.30 -5.40
N GLN A 99 26.07 -6.67 -4.26
CA GLN A 99 27.42 -6.23 -3.86
C GLN A 99 28.31 -7.38 -3.38
N LYS A 100 27.79 -8.60 -3.27
CA LYS A 100 28.48 -9.77 -2.70
C LYS A 100 28.95 -9.56 -1.25
N ASP A 101 28.33 -8.63 -0.52
CA ASP A 101 28.60 -8.38 0.89
C ASP A 101 27.87 -9.44 1.73
N LYS A 102 28.62 -10.46 2.15
CA LYS A 102 28.08 -11.57 2.95
C LYS A 102 27.59 -11.12 4.33
N LYS A 103 28.22 -10.11 4.94
CA LYS A 103 27.87 -9.64 6.29
C LYS A 103 26.56 -8.87 6.25
N LYS A 104 26.45 -7.86 5.38
CA LYS A 104 25.19 -7.12 5.21
C LYS A 104 24.06 -8.03 4.73
N ARG A 105 24.35 -8.99 3.84
CA ARG A 105 23.34 -9.95 3.38
C ARG A 105 22.79 -10.81 4.52
N ALA A 106 23.64 -11.32 5.40
CA ALA A 106 23.20 -12.09 6.56
C ALA A 106 22.37 -11.22 7.52
N TYR A 107 22.85 -10.01 7.82
CA TYR A 107 22.16 -9.06 8.68
C TYR A 107 20.76 -8.70 8.15
N TYR A 108 20.63 -8.31 6.88
CA TYR A 108 19.33 -7.92 6.33
C TYR A 108 18.37 -9.10 6.13
N LYS A 109 18.88 -10.33 6.01
CA LYS A 109 18.03 -11.53 6.06
C LYS A 109 17.41 -11.69 7.46
N GLU A 110 18.23 -11.61 8.50
CA GLU A 110 17.76 -11.68 9.90
C GLU A 110 16.80 -10.53 10.21
N LEU A 111 17.10 -9.31 9.72
CA LEU A 111 16.22 -8.17 9.88
C LEU A 111 14.85 -8.39 9.23
N CYS A 112 14.81 -8.96 8.02
CA CYS A 112 13.55 -9.32 7.36
C CYS A 112 12.74 -10.31 8.20
N GLU A 113 13.38 -11.32 8.80
CA GLU A 113 12.73 -12.31 9.65
C GLU A 113 12.15 -11.68 10.92
N LYS A 114 12.91 -10.78 11.56
CA LYS A 114 12.46 -10.05 12.75
C LYS A 114 11.30 -9.10 12.45
N ILE A 115 11.38 -8.32 11.35
CA ILE A 115 10.29 -7.43 10.94
C ILE A 115 9.01 -8.23 10.67
N PHE A 116 9.11 -9.36 9.97
CA PHE A 116 7.98 -10.26 9.75
C PHE A 116 7.39 -10.77 11.08
N ALA A 117 8.23 -11.27 11.98
CA ALA A 117 7.80 -11.80 13.27
C ALA A 117 7.12 -10.73 14.14
N GLY A 118 7.68 -9.51 14.18
CA GLY A 118 7.13 -8.36 14.86
C GLY A 118 5.74 -7.98 14.35
N ASN A 119 5.60 -7.86 13.03
CA ASN A 119 4.31 -7.57 12.41
C ASN A 119 3.30 -8.69 12.61
N LYS A 120 3.73 -9.96 12.53
CA LYS A 120 2.86 -11.11 12.84
C LYS A 120 2.35 -11.04 14.27
N ALA A 121 3.20 -10.71 15.24
CA ALA A 121 2.80 -10.58 16.63
C ALA A 121 1.84 -9.40 16.85
N GLN A 122 2.10 -8.26 16.22
CA GLN A 122 1.26 -7.07 16.32
C GLN A 122 -0.11 -7.25 15.65
N TYR A 123 -0.13 -7.84 14.46
CA TYR A 123 -1.31 -7.84 13.59
C TYR A 123 -2.07 -9.17 13.58
N CYS A 124 -2.54 -9.57 14.77
CA CYS A 124 -3.38 -10.76 14.98
C CYS A 124 -2.84 -12.05 14.35
N HIS A 125 -1.51 -12.25 14.34
CA HIS A 125 -0.88 -13.41 13.70
C HIS A 125 -1.21 -13.57 12.21
N PHE A 126 -1.53 -12.45 11.53
CA PHE A 126 -2.06 -12.44 10.17
C PHE A 126 -3.39 -13.22 10.03
N ASP A 127 -4.22 -13.27 11.08
CA ASP A 127 -5.64 -13.66 10.96
C ASP A 127 -6.38 -12.55 10.21
N PHE A 128 -6.39 -12.63 8.87
CA PHE A 128 -7.04 -11.66 7.99
C PHE A 128 -8.57 -11.61 8.14
N ASP A 129 -9.16 -12.54 8.92
CA ASP A 129 -10.57 -12.55 9.30
C ASP A 129 -10.83 -11.89 10.67
N ASN A 130 -9.83 -11.21 11.24
CA ASN A 130 -9.97 -10.44 12.48
C ASN A 130 -10.06 -8.94 12.17
N ASN A 131 -11.22 -8.33 12.39
CA ASN A 131 -11.46 -6.90 12.17
C ASN A 131 -11.24 -6.02 13.40
N ASN A 132 -10.37 -6.43 14.33
CA ASN A 132 -9.95 -5.56 15.42
C ASN A 132 -9.34 -4.27 14.85
N GLU A 133 -9.82 -3.11 15.29
CA GLU A 133 -9.38 -1.84 14.71
C GLU A 133 -7.94 -1.45 15.11
N ASN A 134 -7.42 -2.01 16.21
CA ASN A 134 -6.08 -1.69 16.71
C ASN A 134 -5.00 -2.63 16.16
N THR A 135 -5.33 -3.92 16.05
CA THR A 135 -4.39 -5.00 15.70
C THR A 135 -4.86 -5.85 14.52
N GLY A 136 -6.08 -5.66 14.03
CA GLY A 136 -6.66 -6.42 12.93
C GLY A 136 -6.75 -5.60 11.64
N TRP A 137 -7.67 -6.05 10.77
CA TRP A 137 -7.78 -5.61 9.39
C TRP A 137 -9.12 -4.92 9.19
N PHE A 138 -9.14 -3.74 8.58
CA PHE A 138 -10.36 -2.95 8.46
C PHE A 138 -10.55 -2.29 7.08
N ILE A 139 -9.58 -2.45 6.16
CA ILE A 139 -9.64 -1.97 4.76
C ILE A 139 -8.97 -3.01 3.85
N TYR A 140 -9.41 -3.13 2.59
CA TYR A 140 -8.91 -4.15 1.67
C TYR A 140 -7.51 -3.86 1.12
N ASP A 141 -7.14 -2.60 0.89
CA ASP A 141 -5.81 -2.24 0.38
C ASP A 141 -4.72 -2.53 1.40
N ASP A 142 -4.97 -2.26 2.69
CA ASP A 142 -4.10 -2.65 3.80
C ASP A 142 -3.70 -4.14 3.70
N ILE A 143 -4.68 -5.02 3.49
CA ILE A 143 -4.44 -6.46 3.32
C ILE A 143 -3.66 -6.73 2.02
N MET A 144 -4.03 -6.07 0.92
CA MET A 144 -3.41 -6.30 -0.38
C MET A 144 -1.93 -5.88 -0.43
N TRP A 145 -1.54 -4.82 0.29
CA TRP A 145 -0.13 -4.45 0.42
C TRP A 145 0.69 -5.51 1.16
N TRP A 146 0.10 -6.16 2.17
CA TRP A 146 0.68 -7.32 2.82
C TRP A 146 0.74 -8.53 1.88
N THR A 147 -0.33 -8.80 1.12
CA THR A 147 -0.35 -9.87 0.10
C THR A 147 0.85 -9.78 -0.83
N ILE A 148 1.13 -8.58 -1.37
CA ILE A 148 2.27 -8.33 -2.28
C ILE A 148 3.60 -8.61 -1.59
N SER A 149 3.80 -8.07 -0.39
CA SER A 149 5.08 -8.17 0.32
C SER A 149 5.36 -9.62 0.76
N LEU A 150 4.34 -10.36 1.17
CA LEU A 150 4.42 -11.79 1.46
C LEU A 150 4.81 -12.59 0.20
N ALA A 151 4.20 -12.29 -0.96
CA ALA A 151 4.56 -12.95 -2.21
C ALA A 151 6.02 -12.66 -2.63
N ARG A 152 6.48 -11.42 -2.46
CA ARG A 152 7.88 -11.02 -2.72
C ARG A 152 8.86 -11.67 -1.74
N ALA A 153 8.48 -11.80 -0.47
CA ALA A 153 9.28 -12.49 0.53
C ALA A 153 9.44 -13.98 0.19
N TYR A 154 8.37 -14.62 -0.33
CA TYR A 154 8.46 -15.98 -0.84
C TYR A 154 9.42 -16.09 -2.04
N GLU A 155 9.35 -15.19 -3.03
CA GLU A 155 10.31 -15.17 -4.15
C GLU A 155 11.77 -15.08 -3.68
N LEU A 156 12.00 -14.33 -2.60
CA LEU A 156 13.34 -14.03 -2.11
C LEU A 156 13.91 -15.13 -1.22
N PHE A 157 13.08 -15.75 -0.38
CA PHE A 157 13.50 -16.64 0.69
C PHE A 157 12.95 -18.06 0.60
N GLY A 158 11.92 -18.31 -0.21
CA GLY A 158 11.31 -19.63 -0.39
C GLY A 158 10.62 -20.20 0.85
N VAL A 159 10.22 -19.35 1.81
CA VAL A 159 9.57 -19.78 3.05
C VAL A 159 8.07 -19.99 2.80
N ASP A 160 7.60 -21.23 2.92
CA ASP A 160 6.22 -21.62 2.58
C ASP A 160 5.14 -20.83 3.34
N GLU A 161 5.42 -20.40 4.57
CA GLU A 161 4.48 -19.56 5.33
C GLU A 161 4.18 -18.24 4.61
N TYR A 162 5.16 -17.62 3.96
CA TYR A 162 4.95 -16.38 3.21
C TYR A 162 4.01 -16.59 2.02
N LEU A 163 4.20 -17.69 1.28
CA LEU A 163 3.30 -18.03 0.18
C LEU A 163 1.89 -18.27 0.71
N LYS A 164 1.75 -19.12 1.73
CA LYS A 164 0.45 -19.44 2.31
C LYS A 164 -0.31 -18.19 2.76
N LEU A 165 0.33 -17.30 3.53
CA LEU A 165 -0.30 -16.06 3.99
C LEU A 165 -0.64 -15.12 2.83
N SER A 166 0.18 -15.08 1.77
CA SER A 166 -0.13 -14.31 0.56
C SER A 166 -1.38 -14.86 -0.15
N GLU A 167 -1.49 -16.18 -0.31
CA GLU A 167 -2.69 -16.79 -0.92
C GLU A 167 -3.95 -16.58 -0.07
N GLU A 168 -3.84 -16.75 1.24
CA GLU A 168 -4.94 -16.55 2.18
C GLU A 168 -5.41 -15.08 2.19
N SER A 169 -4.49 -14.12 2.20
CA SER A 169 -4.83 -12.69 2.15
C SER A 169 -5.43 -12.27 0.81
N PHE A 170 -4.91 -12.75 -0.32
CA PHE A 170 -5.50 -12.49 -1.63
C PHE A 170 -6.94 -13.01 -1.70
N SER A 171 -7.14 -14.25 -1.23
CA SER A 171 -8.45 -14.88 -1.18
C SER A 171 -9.43 -14.11 -0.29
N ARG A 172 -8.95 -13.70 0.90
CA ARG A 172 -9.72 -12.88 1.85
C ARG A 172 -10.19 -11.56 1.25
N VAL A 173 -9.33 -10.88 0.50
CA VAL A 173 -9.69 -9.63 -0.19
C VAL A 173 -10.67 -9.89 -1.32
N TRP A 174 -10.46 -10.94 -2.12
CA TRP A 174 -11.30 -11.23 -3.28
C TRP A 174 -12.71 -11.68 -2.88
N TYR A 175 -12.83 -12.63 -1.95
CA TYR A 175 -14.08 -13.34 -1.63
C TYR A 175 -14.78 -12.86 -0.36
N GLY A 176 -14.12 -12.02 0.44
CA GLY A 176 -14.67 -11.55 1.71
C GLY A 176 -14.45 -12.52 2.87
N SER A 177 -15.17 -12.28 3.96
CA SER A 177 -15.09 -13.09 5.18
C SER A 177 -16.45 -13.30 5.79
N LYS A 178 -16.81 -14.58 6.00
CA LYS A 178 -18.02 -14.94 6.75
C LYS A 178 -17.94 -14.53 8.22
N LYS A 179 -16.73 -14.49 8.79
CA LYS A 179 -16.49 -14.10 10.20
C LYS A 179 -16.63 -12.60 10.39
N VAL A 180 -16.06 -11.79 9.49
CA VAL A 180 -16.21 -10.32 9.52
C VAL A 180 -17.60 -9.90 9.02
N GLY A 181 -18.18 -10.65 8.09
CA GLY A 181 -19.50 -10.42 7.49
C GLY A 181 -19.47 -9.64 6.18
N ASP A 182 -18.29 -9.33 5.63
CA ASP A 182 -18.15 -8.59 4.38
C ASP A 182 -18.13 -9.50 3.15
N THR A 183 -18.40 -8.92 1.99
CA THR A 183 -18.54 -9.64 0.71
C THR A 183 -17.28 -9.63 -0.15
N GLY A 184 -16.15 -9.13 0.37
CA GLY A 184 -14.94 -8.94 -0.40
C GLY A 184 -14.95 -7.68 -1.24
N SER A 185 -13.77 -7.39 -1.78
CA SER A 185 -13.47 -6.19 -2.56
C SER A 185 -13.89 -6.33 -4.03
N TYR A 186 -13.86 -7.53 -4.60
CA TYR A 186 -14.15 -7.71 -6.02
C TYR A 186 -15.64 -7.46 -6.34
N ASP A 187 -15.90 -6.52 -7.25
CA ASP A 187 -17.23 -6.31 -7.81
C ASP A 187 -17.48 -7.28 -8.97
N LYS A 188 -18.14 -8.40 -8.66
CA LYS A 188 -18.53 -9.41 -9.66
C LYS A 188 -19.48 -8.91 -10.75
N GLU A 189 -20.17 -7.78 -10.53
CA GLU A 189 -21.17 -7.26 -11.47
C GLU A 189 -20.54 -6.27 -12.45
N ASN A 190 -19.66 -5.39 -11.97
CA ASN A 190 -19.10 -4.30 -12.78
C ASN A 190 -17.56 -4.32 -12.91
N GLY A 191 -16.91 -5.34 -12.36
CA GLY A 191 -15.45 -5.46 -12.30
C GLY A 191 -14.81 -4.44 -11.35
N GLY A 192 -13.50 -4.58 -11.13
CA GLY A 192 -12.75 -3.71 -10.23
C GLY A 192 -12.97 -4.02 -8.75
N MET A 193 -12.25 -3.29 -7.91
CA MET A 193 -12.07 -3.59 -6.49
C MET A 193 -12.57 -2.41 -5.63
N PHE A 194 -13.53 -2.67 -4.74
CA PHE A 194 -13.98 -1.75 -3.69
C PHE A 194 -12.88 -1.54 -2.65
N TRP A 195 -12.74 -0.32 -2.15
CA TRP A 195 -11.62 0.00 -1.25
C TRP A 195 -11.76 -0.55 0.16
N GLN A 196 -12.95 -0.47 0.72
CA GLN A 196 -13.23 -0.86 2.10
C GLN A 196 -14.59 -1.51 2.21
N TRP A 197 -14.77 -2.31 3.24
CA TRP A 197 -16.10 -2.63 3.73
C TRP A 197 -16.53 -1.55 4.71
N GLN A 198 -17.84 -1.26 4.72
CA GLN A 198 -18.42 -0.29 5.65
C GLN A 198 -19.80 -0.78 6.13
N PRO A 199 -20.14 -0.55 7.41
CA PRO A 199 -19.25 -0.14 8.52
C PRO A 199 -18.17 -1.19 8.85
N ILE A 200 -17.12 -0.80 9.59
CA ILE A 200 -16.03 -1.73 10.00
C ILE A 200 -16.58 -2.90 10.83
N HIS A 201 -17.53 -2.61 11.71
CA HIS A 201 -18.26 -3.60 12.51
C HIS A 201 -19.65 -3.84 11.92
N ASN A 202 -19.98 -5.11 11.68
CA ASN A 202 -21.21 -5.53 11.00
C ASN A 202 -21.31 -4.90 9.59
N PRO A 203 -20.32 -5.17 8.72
CA PRO A 203 -20.29 -4.64 7.37
C PRO A 203 -21.57 -4.94 6.60
N LYS A 204 -21.91 -4.02 5.71
CA LYS A 204 -22.96 -4.23 4.72
C LYS A 204 -22.30 -4.70 3.42
N PRO A 205 -23.03 -5.43 2.57
CA PRO A 205 -22.56 -5.71 1.22
C PRO A 205 -22.22 -4.42 0.47
N ASN A 206 -21.10 -4.45 -0.27
CA ASN A 206 -20.73 -3.36 -1.17
C ASN A 206 -21.81 -3.17 -2.25
N ARG A 207 -21.96 -1.93 -2.71
CA ARG A 207 -22.97 -1.50 -3.67
C ARG A 207 -22.31 -0.88 -4.89
N PRO A 208 -22.97 -0.84 -6.07
CA PRO A 208 -22.40 -0.27 -7.29
C PRO A 208 -21.90 1.19 -7.19
N GLY A 209 -22.41 1.96 -6.23
CA GLY A 209 -21.98 3.35 -5.97
C GLY A 209 -20.77 3.49 -5.05
N ASP A 210 -20.35 2.41 -4.39
CA ASP A 210 -19.24 2.44 -3.44
C ASP A 210 -17.90 2.63 -4.19
N GLY A 211 -16.96 3.28 -3.51
CA GLY A 211 -15.71 3.72 -4.12
C GLY A 211 -14.82 2.55 -4.52
N LYS A 212 -14.29 2.63 -5.74
CA LYS A 212 -13.22 1.77 -6.26
C LYS A 212 -11.98 2.60 -6.53
N MET A 213 -10.88 2.24 -5.88
CA MET A 213 -9.69 3.11 -5.76
C MET A 213 -8.51 2.49 -6.50
N ALA A 214 -7.63 3.34 -7.03
CA ALA A 214 -6.36 2.91 -7.61
C ALA A 214 -5.51 2.13 -6.60
N CYS A 215 -5.55 2.52 -5.32
CA CYS A 215 -4.77 1.92 -4.23
C CYS A 215 -5.16 0.48 -3.86
N ILE A 216 -6.27 -0.06 -4.38
CA ILE A 216 -6.62 -1.49 -4.26
C ILE A 216 -6.58 -2.19 -5.62
N ASN A 217 -7.01 -1.52 -6.70
CA ASN A 217 -7.11 -2.14 -8.02
C ASN A 217 -5.73 -2.50 -8.58
N PHE A 218 -4.80 -1.55 -8.69
CA PHE A 218 -3.48 -1.84 -9.25
C PHE A 218 -2.63 -2.74 -8.34
N PRO A 219 -2.68 -2.60 -6.99
CA PRO A 219 -2.04 -3.57 -6.10
C PRO A 219 -2.59 -4.99 -6.24
N THR A 220 -3.88 -5.18 -6.49
CA THR A 220 -4.46 -6.51 -6.79
C THR A 220 -3.82 -7.13 -8.05
N VAL A 221 -3.56 -6.32 -9.08
CA VAL A 221 -2.85 -6.79 -10.29
C VAL A 221 -1.44 -7.24 -9.94
N VAL A 222 -0.70 -6.43 -9.17
CA VAL A 222 0.67 -6.77 -8.74
C VAL A 222 0.68 -8.07 -7.94
N ALA A 223 -0.20 -8.20 -6.95
CA ALA A 223 -0.34 -9.40 -6.13
C ALA A 223 -0.65 -10.64 -6.98
N ALA A 224 -1.64 -10.53 -7.87
CA ALA A 224 -2.04 -11.63 -8.73
C ALA A 224 -0.90 -12.09 -9.65
N LEU A 225 -0.15 -11.18 -10.25
CA LEU A 225 0.97 -11.52 -11.14
C LEU A 225 2.19 -12.05 -10.37
N THR A 226 2.44 -11.58 -9.15
CA THR A 226 3.48 -12.18 -8.30
C THR A 226 3.08 -13.59 -7.84
N LEU A 227 1.83 -13.80 -7.43
CA LEU A 227 1.31 -15.13 -7.08
C LEU A 227 1.29 -16.09 -8.27
N TYR A 228 0.94 -15.60 -9.47
CA TYR A 228 1.05 -16.36 -10.71
C TYR A 228 2.45 -16.95 -10.88
N ASN A 229 3.51 -16.18 -10.60
CA ASN A 229 4.89 -16.67 -10.72
C ASN A 229 5.20 -17.73 -9.67
N ASN A 230 4.69 -17.56 -8.45
CA ASN A 230 5.08 -18.32 -7.28
C ASN A 230 4.37 -19.67 -7.13
N VAL A 231 3.10 -19.79 -7.54
CA VAL A 231 2.33 -21.00 -7.25
C VAL A 231 2.67 -22.17 -8.19
N PRO A 232 2.49 -23.43 -7.73
CA PRO A 232 2.81 -24.62 -8.51
C PRO A 232 2.06 -24.70 -9.85
N LYS A 233 2.79 -25.06 -10.91
CA LYS A 233 2.27 -25.08 -12.29
C LYS A 233 1.12 -26.05 -12.57
N LYS A 234 0.99 -27.12 -11.80
CA LYS A 234 -0.01 -28.18 -12.03
C LYS A 234 -0.94 -28.34 -10.82
N ARG A 235 -1.13 -27.27 -10.05
CA ARG A 235 -2.07 -27.26 -8.93
C ARG A 235 -3.49 -27.40 -9.46
N LYS A 236 -4.30 -28.27 -8.86
CA LYS A 236 -5.71 -28.41 -9.20
C LYS A 236 -6.50 -27.23 -8.62
N GLU A 237 -7.53 -26.81 -9.33
CA GLU A 237 -8.49 -25.82 -8.84
C GLU A 237 -9.25 -26.37 -7.63
N SER A 238 -9.54 -25.50 -6.66
CA SER A 238 -10.37 -25.82 -5.50
C SER A 238 -11.85 -25.86 -5.89
N THR A 239 -12.62 -26.74 -5.24
CA THR A 239 -14.08 -26.80 -5.39
C THR A 239 -14.82 -25.92 -4.37
N GLU A 240 -14.09 -25.23 -3.50
CA GLU A 240 -14.67 -24.32 -2.50
C GLU A 240 -15.15 -23.02 -3.16
N GLU A 241 -16.26 -22.48 -2.67
CA GLU A 241 -16.82 -21.19 -3.12
C GLU A 241 -15.86 -20.02 -2.86
N SER A 242 -15.14 -20.06 -1.74
CA SER A 242 -14.15 -19.06 -1.33
C SER A 242 -12.82 -19.76 -1.05
N PRO A 243 -12.09 -20.17 -2.09
CA PRO A 243 -10.91 -21.00 -1.95
C PRO A 243 -9.75 -20.22 -1.33
N LYS A 244 -8.98 -20.84 -0.42
CA LYS A 244 -7.81 -20.23 0.22
C LYS A 244 -6.56 -20.12 -0.67
N TYR A 245 -6.63 -20.69 -1.86
CA TYR A 245 -5.56 -20.66 -2.85
C TYR A 245 -6.16 -20.68 -4.24
N GLN A 246 -5.38 -20.26 -5.23
CA GLN A 246 -5.78 -20.31 -6.64
C GLN A 246 -4.72 -21.01 -7.49
N THR A 247 -5.10 -21.39 -8.71
CA THR A 247 -4.17 -21.87 -9.74
C THR A 247 -3.46 -20.68 -10.40
N ARG A 248 -2.38 -20.97 -11.16
CA ARG A 248 -1.70 -19.93 -11.95
C ARG A 248 -2.67 -19.27 -12.91
N GLU A 249 -3.46 -20.06 -13.61
CA GLU A 249 -4.40 -19.59 -14.63
C GLU A 249 -5.44 -18.65 -14.00
N GLN A 250 -5.95 -18.98 -12.81
CA GLN A 250 -6.87 -18.12 -12.06
C GLN A 250 -6.22 -16.80 -11.64
N TYR A 251 -5.00 -16.81 -11.08
CA TYR A 251 -4.30 -15.57 -10.73
C TYR A 251 -4.04 -14.69 -11.97
N LEU A 252 -3.61 -15.28 -13.08
CA LEU A 252 -3.39 -14.55 -14.33
C LEU A 252 -4.69 -13.92 -14.86
N ALA A 253 -5.79 -14.67 -14.84
CA ALA A 253 -7.09 -14.17 -15.29
C ALA A 253 -7.56 -12.99 -14.42
N LYS A 254 -7.52 -13.13 -13.10
CA LYS A 254 -7.87 -12.05 -12.16
C LYS A 254 -6.99 -10.81 -12.34
N GLY A 255 -5.67 -11.00 -12.49
CA GLY A 255 -4.75 -9.90 -12.72
C GLY A 255 -5.04 -9.13 -14.01
N LYS A 256 -5.35 -9.84 -15.10
CA LYS A 256 -5.74 -9.21 -16.38
C LYS A 256 -7.04 -8.45 -16.27
N GLU A 257 -8.06 -9.07 -15.67
CA GLU A 257 -9.39 -8.48 -15.50
C GLU A 257 -9.31 -7.15 -14.72
N ILE A 258 -8.62 -7.14 -13.58
CA ILE A 258 -8.51 -5.93 -12.76
C ILE A 258 -7.63 -4.87 -13.44
N TYR A 259 -6.60 -5.27 -14.19
CA TYR A 259 -5.79 -4.34 -14.97
C TYR A 259 -6.60 -3.66 -16.07
N GLU A 260 -7.35 -4.44 -16.85
CA GLU A 260 -8.22 -3.94 -17.92
C GLU A 260 -9.26 -2.98 -17.34
N TRP A 261 -9.88 -3.34 -16.21
CA TRP A 261 -10.82 -2.46 -15.52
C TRP A 261 -10.14 -1.15 -15.07
N GLY A 262 -8.97 -1.22 -14.41
CA GLY A 262 -8.26 -0.03 -13.93
C GLY A 262 -7.84 0.91 -15.07
N VAL A 263 -7.36 0.35 -16.19
CA VAL A 263 -6.98 1.13 -17.38
C VAL A 263 -8.18 1.79 -18.05
N GLU A 264 -9.33 1.13 -18.07
CA GLU A 264 -10.53 1.72 -18.67
C GLU A 264 -11.16 2.79 -17.78
N ASN A 265 -11.12 2.61 -16.46
CA ASN A 265 -11.92 3.40 -15.53
C ASN A 265 -11.13 4.44 -14.73
N LEU A 266 -9.80 4.32 -14.61
CA LEU A 266 -8.97 5.21 -13.79
C LEU A 266 -7.81 5.87 -14.55
N LEU A 267 -7.41 5.34 -15.71
CA LEU A 267 -6.30 5.90 -16.49
C LEU A 267 -6.78 6.93 -17.52
N ASP A 268 -6.25 8.15 -17.44
CA ASP A 268 -6.24 9.06 -18.58
C ASP A 268 -5.23 8.55 -19.62
N LYS A 269 -5.73 7.89 -20.67
CA LYS A 269 -4.93 7.30 -21.75
C LYS A 269 -4.14 8.35 -22.56
N LYS A 270 -4.49 9.63 -22.50
CA LYS A 270 -3.75 10.70 -23.19
C LYS A 270 -2.55 11.16 -22.38
N THR A 271 -2.70 11.29 -21.06
CA THR A 271 -1.65 11.86 -20.20
C THR A 271 -0.87 10.83 -19.40
N GLY A 272 -1.34 9.58 -19.32
CA GLY A 272 -0.77 8.56 -18.45
C GLY A 272 -1.13 8.73 -16.97
N ARG A 273 -2.06 9.63 -16.63
CA ARG A 273 -2.40 9.94 -15.23
C ARG A 273 -3.42 8.94 -14.71
N ILE A 274 -3.19 8.46 -13.48
CA ILE A 274 -4.12 7.59 -12.77
C ILE A 274 -4.93 8.43 -11.78
N ALA A 275 -6.25 8.37 -11.90
CA ALA A 275 -7.18 8.89 -10.93
C ALA A 275 -7.08 8.13 -9.60
N ASP A 276 -7.34 8.84 -8.49
CA ASP A 276 -7.36 8.23 -7.16
C ASP A 276 -8.46 7.17 -7.04
N SER A 277 -9.67 7.50 -7.50
CA SER A 277 -10.85 6.68 -7.29
C SER A 277 -11.98 6.97 -8.27
N ARG A 278 -12.93 6.04 -8.34
CA ARG A 278 -14.21 6.22 -9.03
C ARG A 278 -15.35 5.73 -8.14
N HIS A 279 -16.41 6.52 -8.06
CA HIS A 279 -17.62 6.21 -7.29
C HIS A 279 -18.81 6.06 -8.24
N GLY A 280 -19.27 4.83 -8.46
CA GLY A 280 -20.29 4.50 -9.46
C GLY A 280 -19.94 5.01 -10.86
N ASN A 281 -20.85 5.79 -11.46
CA ASN A 281 -20.63 6.45 -12.76
C ASN A 281 -20.09 7.88 -12.65
N GLY A 282 -19.59 8.26 -11.46
CA GLY A 282 -18.88 9.52 -11.26
C GLY A 282 -17.61 9.59 -12.11
N LYS A 283 -17.15 10.82 -12.35
CA LYS A 283 -15.87 11.02 -13.03
C LYS A 283 -14.73 10.51 -12.12
N PRO A 284 -13.79 9.73 -12.67
CA PRO A 284 -12.53 9.43 -12.00
C PRO A 284 -11.66 10.69 -11.88
#